data_AF-A0A3D1KEH7-F1
#
_entry.id   AF-A0A3D1KEH7-F1
#
_cell.length_a   1.000
_cell.length_b   1.000
_cell.length_c   1.000
_cell.angle_alpha   90.00
_cell.angle_beta   90.00
_cell.angle_gamma   90.00
#
_symmetry.space_group_name_H-M   'P 1'
#
loop_
_entity.id
_entity.type
_entity.pdbx_description
1 polymer ?
#
loop_
_entity_poly.entity_id
_entity_poly.type
_entity_poly.pdbx_seq_one_letter_code
_entity_poly.pdbx_strand_id
1 'polypeptide(L)'
;MLQRRRWWVLFALTALFSIAGLFMSSHAGDFNLSDKLQARDYANIAWMITATIFVLMMTPGLAFFYGGMVRAKNVISTMLQSFIVMGVVSVIWVVFGFGLAFGDDIGG
;
A
#
# COMPACT_ATOMS: atom_id res chain seq x y z
N MET A 1 28.21 8.17 -25.92
CA MET A 1 27.08 7.22 -26.16
C MET A 1 27.13 5.93 -25.29
N LEU A 2 27.82 5.87 -24.14
CA LEU A 2 28.03 4.61 -23.39
C LEU A 2 27.31 4.49 -22.01
N GLN A 3 26.45 5.44 -21.61
CA GLN A 3 25.81 5.40 -20.28
C GLN A 3 24.47 4.61 -20.21
N ARG A 4 23.87 4.24 -21.35
CA ARG A 4 22.53 3.60 -21.39
C ARG A 4 22.50 2.13 -20.95
N ARG A 5 23.66 1.45 -20.89
CA ARG A 5 23.75 0.00 -20.59
C ARG A 5 23.85 -0.33 -19.09
N ARG A 6 24.16 0.64 -18.22
CA ARG A 6 24.35 0.40 -16.78
C ARG A 6 23.04 0.16 -16.01
N TRP A 7 21.93 0.76 -16.45
CA TRP A 7 20.62 0.57 -15.81
C TRP A 7 20.06 -0.83 -16.05
N TRP A 8 20.33 -1.41 -17.21
CA TRP A 8 19.96 -2.79 -17.52
C TRP A 8 20.63 -3.80 -16.58
N VAL A 9 21.85 -3.52 -16.10
CA VAL A 9 22.53 -4.38 -15.12
C VAL A 9 21.82 -4.35 -13.76
N LEU A 10 21.30 -3.19 -13.33
CA LEU A 10 20.55 -3.05 -12.08
C LEU A 10 19.17 -3.74 -12.17
N PHE A 11 18.48 -3.60 -13.30
CA PHE A 11 17.23 -4.32 -13.55
C PHE A 11 17.45 -5.84 -13.66
N ALA A 12 18.55 -6.27 -14.28
CA ALA A 12 18.90 -7.69 -14.33
C ALA A 12 19.27 -8.24 -12.95
N LEU A 13 20.02 -7.49 -12.14
CA LEU A 13 20.38 -7.90 -10.78
C LEU A 13 19.17 -8.03 -9.85
N THR A 14 18.24 -7.08 -9.92
CA THR A 14 17.01 -7.11 -9.12
C THR A 14 16.08 -8.24 -9.57
N ALA A 15 15.95 -8.47 -10.88
CA ALA A 15 15.23 -9.62 -11.42
C ALA A 15 15.88 -10.94 -10.97
N LEU A 16 17.22 -11.03 -11.01
CA LEU A 16 17.95 -12.25 -10.64
C LEU A 16 17.88 -12.52 -9.13
N PHE A 17 17.91 -11.49 -8.28
CA PHE A 17 17.65 -11.61 -6.85
C PHE A 17 16.22 -12.08 -6.57
N SER A 18 15.23 -11.58 -7.32
CA SER A 18 13.84 -12.03 -7.23
C SER A 18 13.67 -13.49 -7.66
N ILE A 19 14.38 -13.94 -8.69
CA ILE A 19 14.35 -15.32 -9.17
C ILE A 19 15.07 -16.26 -8.20
N ALA A 20 16.21 -15.84 -7.64
CA ALA A 20 16.92 -16.60 -6.62
C ALA A 20 16.07 -16.81 -5.35
N GLY A 21 15.23 -15.83 -4.99
CA GLY A 21 14.27 -15.95 -3.90
C GLY A 21 13.24 -17.08 -4.06
N LEU A 22 12.90 -17.47 -5.30
CA LEU A 22 11.98 -18.58 -5.56
C LEU A 22 12.58 -19.96 -5.25
N PHE A 23 13.91 -20.09 -5.30
CA PHE A 23 14.62 -21.34 -5.02
C PHE A 23 15.10 -21.44 -3.57
N MET A 24 14.96 -20.37 -2.79
CA MET A 24 15.23 -20.40 -1.37
C MET A 24 14.09 -21.15 -0.67
N SER A 25 14.24 -22.47 -0.55
CA SER A 25 13.37 -23.29 0.28
C SER A 25 13.42 -22.75 1.70
N SER A 26 12.33 -22.10 2.11
CA SER A 26 12.14 -21.65 3.49
C SER A 26 12.23 -22.89 4.37
N HIS A 27 13.36 -23.07 5.05
CA HIS A 27 13.47 -24.08 6.09
C HIS A 27 12.52 -23.66 7.21
N ALA A 28 11.29 -24.13 7.11
CA ALA A 28 10.32 -24.07 8.17
C ALA A 28 10.91 -24.92 9.29
N GLY A 29 11.56 -24.29 10.27
CA GLY A 29 11.83 -24.93 11.55
C GLY A 29 10.53 -25.60 12.02
N ASP A 30 10.66 -26.85 12.44
CA ASP A 30 9.53 -27.64 12.94
C ASP A 30 8.83 -26.84 14.04
N PHE A 31 7.64 -26.36 13.71
CA PHE A 31 6.76 -25.63 14.62
C PHE A 31 5.39 -26.27 14.45
N ASN A 32 4.83 -26.69 15.58
CA ASN A 32 3.61 -27.48 15.68
C ASN A 32 2.47 -26.85 14.85
N LEU A 33 1.80 -27.70 14.06
CA LEU A 33 0.86 -27.32 13.00
C LEU A 33 -0.40 -26.59 13.54
N SER A 34 -0.72 -26.71 14.83
CA SER A 34 -1.84 -26.00 15.48
C SER A 34 -1.58 -24.51 15.67
N ASP A 35 -0.34 -24.11 15.91
CA ASP A 35 0.05 -22.71 16.16
C ASP A 35 0.35 -21.96 14.86
N LYS A 36 0.67 -22.67 13.77
CA LYS A 36 1.02 -22.09 12.46
C LYS A 36 -0.15 -21.44 11.72
N LEU A 37 -1.39 -21.89 11.94
CA LEU A 37 -2.56 -21.21 11.37
C LEU A 37 -2.76 -19.83 12.02
N GLN A 38 -2.67 -19.76 13.36
CA GLN A 38 -2.83 -18.49 14.06
C GLN A 38 -1.63 -17.55 13.82
N ALA A 39 -0.39 -18.06 13.93
CA ALA A 39 0.82 -17.25 13.78
C ALA A 39 1.06 -16.70 12.37
N ARG A 40 0.72 -17.47 11.32
CA ARG A 40 0.82 -17.00 9.92
C ARG A 40 -0.15 -15.85 9.66
N ASP A 41 -1.36 -15.93 10.21
CA ASP A 41 -2.37 -14.90 9.99
C ASP A 41 -2.02 -13.61 10.74
N TYR A 42 -1.49 -13.66 11.96
CA TYR A 42 -1.06 -12.45 12.66
C TYR A 42 0.06 -11.69 11.95
N ALA A 43 1.05 -12.39 11.38
CA ALA A 43 2.12 -11.75 10.62
C ALA A 43 1.59 -11.08 9.34
N ASN A 44 0.68 -11.75 8.63
CA ASN A 44 0.04 -11.19 7.44
C ASN A 44 -0.84 -9.99 7.77
N ILE A 45 -1.62 -10.05 8.85
CA ILE A 45 -2.46 -8.94 9.33
C ILE A 45 -1.60 -7.75 9.75
N ALA A 46 -0.52 -7.99 10.51
CA ALA A 46 0.40 -6.93 10.94
C ALA A 46 1.03 -6.22 9.74
N TRP A 47 1.48 -6.98 8.74
CA TRP A 47 2.02 -6.41 7.52
C TRP A 47 0.95 -5.65 6.71
N MET A 48 -0.25 -6.22 6.56
CA MET A 48 -1.36 -5.58 5.86
C MET A 48 -1.74 -4.24 6.50
N ILE A 49 -1.91 -4.19 7.83
CA ILE A 49 -2.22 -2.95 8.55
C ILE A 49 -1.09 -1.93 8.37
N THR A 50 0.17 -2.37 8.46
CA THR A 50 1.33 -1.49 8.22
C THR A 50 1.30 -0.89 6.82
N ALA A 51 1.06 -1.71 5.80
CA ALA A 51 0.94 -1.25 4.42
C ALA A 51 -0.25 -0.29 4.23
N THR A 52 -1.41 -0.58 4.84
CA THR A 52 -2.59 0.30 4.80
C THR A 52 -2.30 1.67 5.42
N ILE A 53 -1.54 1.73 6.53
CA ILE A 53 -1.12 3.00 7.15
C ILE A 53 -0.23 3.80 6.18
N PHE A 54 0.71 3.16 5.49
CA PHE A 54 1.53 3.84 4.49
C PHE A 54 0.71 4.43 3.33
N VAL A 55 -0.33 3.73 2.89
CA VAL A 55 -1.26 4.25 1.87
C VAL A 55 -2.09 5.41 2.44
N LEU A 56 -2.60 5.28 3.66
CA LEU A 56 -3.38 6.34 4.32
C LEU A 56 -2.58 7.62 4.48
N MET A 57 -1.27 7.51 4.75
CA MET A 57 -0.35 8.65 4.86
C MET A 57 -0.11 9.41 3.54
N MET A 58 -0.51 8.87 2.38
CA MET A 58 -0.39 9.56 1.10
C MET A 58 -1.35 10.76 1.00
N THR A 59 -2.58 10.62 1.49
CA THR A 59 -3.62 11.66 1.44
C THR A 59 -3.28 12.93 2.24
N PRO A 60 -2.76 12.88 3.49
CA PRO A 60 -2.25 14.08 4.15
C PRO A 60 -0.95 14.59 3.49
N GLY A 61 -0.15 13.72 2.87
CA GLY A 61 1.00 14.14 2.05
C GLY A 61 0.59 15.05 0.89
N LEU A 62 -0.52 14.73 0.21
CA LEU A 62 -1.12 15.60 -0.80
C LEU A 62 -1.62 16.91 -0.21
N ALA A 63 -2.21 16.91 1.00
CA ALA A 63 -2.68 18.14 1.66
C ALA A 63 -1.53 19.14 1.89
N PHE A 64 -0.34 18.65 2.29
CA PHE A 64 0.86 19.49 2.41
C PHE A 64 1.39 19.95 1.05
N PHE A 65 1.38 19.07 0.05
CA PHE A 65 1.85 19.40 -1.31
C PHE A 65 0.96 20.48 -1.96
N TYR A 66 -0.36 20.28 -1.99
CA TYR A 66 -1.32 21.24 -2.54
C TYR A 66 -1.44 22.49 -1.68
N GLY A 67 -1.33 22.36 -0.35
CA GLY A 67 -1.21 23.49 0.56
C GLY A 67 0.02 24.37 0.28
N GLY A 68 1.14 23.78 -0.13
CA GLY A 68 2.36 24.51 -0.50
C GLY A 68 2.30 25.25 -1.85
N MET A 69 1.37 24.87 -2.75
CA MET A 69 1.20 25.48 -4.07
C MET A 69 0.19 26.63 -4.09
N VAL A 70 -0.53 26.86 -2.99
CA VAL A 70 -1.51 27.95 -2.87
C VAL A 70 -0.93 29.15 -2.12
N ARG A 71 -1.54 30.32 -2.33
CA ARG A 71 -1.17 31.55 -1.58
C ARG A 71 -1.33 31.32 -0.08
N ALA A 72 -0.43 31.90 0.72
CA ALA A 72 -0.40 31.79 2.19
C ALA A 72 -1.78 31.95 2.87
N LYS A 73 -2.59 32.91 2.41
CA LYS A 73 -3.95 33.15 2.93
C LYS A 73 -4.95 32.00 2.73
N ASN A 74 -4.69 31.08 1.80
CA ASN A 74 -5.58 29.99 1.42
C ASN A 74 -5.06 28.60 1.83
N VAL A 75 -3.86 28.52 2.44
CA VAL A 75 -3.20 27.25 2.79
C VAL A 75 -4.06 26.44 3.76
N ILE A 76 -4.53 27.09 4.83
CA ILE A 76 -5.36 26.45 5.87
C ILE A 76 -6.64 25.88 5.25
N SER A 77 -7.32 26.64 4.39
CA SER A 77 -8.54 26.19 3.71
C SER A 77 -8.30 24.98 2.81
N THR A 78 -7.16 24.96 2.10
CA THR A 78 -6.84 23.88 1.17
C THR A 78 -6.49 22.60 1.92
N MET A 79 -5.73 22.71 3.03
CA MET A 79 -5.44 21.58 3.92
C MET A 79 -6.71 21.00 4.55
N LEU A 80 -7.60 21.86 5.07
CA LEU A 80 -8.87 21.44 5.67
C LEU A 80 -9.77 20.72 4.66
N GLN A 81 -9.84 21.21 3.42
CA GLN A 81 -10.57 20.52 2.34
C GLN A 81 -10.05 19.10 2.11
N SER A 82 -8.72 18.88 2.08
CA SER A 82 -8.16 17.54 1.94
C SER A 82 -8.52 16.61 3.11
N PHE A 83 -8.54 17.11 4.35
CA PHE A 83 -8.98 16.33 5.52
C PHE A 83 -10.47 16.01 5.50
N ILE A 84 -11.32 16.96 5.09
CA ILE A 84 -12.77 16.74 4.96
C ILE A 84 -13.04 15.67 3.90
N VAL A 85 -12.40 15.77 2.73
CA VAL A 85 -12.54 14.80 1.64
C VAL A 85 -12.09 13.41 2.08
N MET A 86 -10.98 13.29 2.83
CA MET A 86 -10.53 12.01 3.39
C MET A 86 -11.64 11.35 4.25
N GLY A 87 -12.31 12.12 5.12
CA GLY A 87 -13.41 11.62 5.93
C GLY A 87 -14.63 11.22 5.10
N VAL A 88 -15.06 12.08 4.18
CA VAL A 88 -16.24 11.83 3.32
C VAL A 88 -16.02 10.60 2.44
N VAL A 89 -14.86 10.48 1.79
CA VAL A 89 -14.54 9.31 0.94
C VAL A 89 -14.48 8.03 1.78
N SER A 90 -13.97 8.08 3.01
CA SER A 90 -13.96 6.91 3.91
C SER A 90 -15.38 6.43 4.23
N VAL A 91 -16.33 7.36 4.46
CA VAL A 91 -17.74 7.01 4.68
C VAL A 91 -18.36 6.41 3.43
N ILE A 92 -18.18 7.04 2.26
CA ILE A 92 -18.69 6.53 0.98
C ILE A 92 -18.15 5.13 0.69
N TRP A 93 -16.86 4.92 0.98
CA TRP A 93 -16.20 3.62 0.81
C TRP A 93 -16.85 2.53 1.65
N VAL A 94 -17.12 2.79 2.93
CA VAL A 94 -17.74 1.80 3.83
C VAL A 94 -19.19 1.51 3.44
N VAL A 95 -19.96 2.53 3.03
CA VAL A 95 -21.40 2.36 2.77
C VAL A 95 -21.67 1.73 1.41
N PHE A 96 -20.96 2.15 0.36
CA PHE A 96 -21.23 1.71 -1.01
C PHE A 96 -19.97 1.20 -1.73
N GLY A 97 -18.83 1.86 -1.54
CA GLY A 97 -17.62 1.61 -2.35
C GLY A 97 -17.07 0.19 -2.21
N PHE A 98 -17.03 -0.35 -0.98
CA PHE A 98 -16.54 -1.71 -0.73
C PHE A 98 -17.43 -2.75 -1.40
N GLY A 99 -18.75 -2.62 -1.26
CA GLY A 99 -19.71 -3.54 -1.88
C GLY A 99 -19.69 -3.47 -3.41
N LEU A 100 -19.46 -2.29 -3.99
CA LEU A 100 -19.35 -2.16 -5.45
C LEU A 100 -18.04 -2.73 -6.01
N ALA A 101 -16.95 -2.71 -5.23
CA ALA A 101 -15.64 -3.17 -5.69
C ALA A 101 -15.35 -4.65 -5.38
N PHE A 102 -15.90 -5.16 -4.27
CA PHE A 102 -15.61 -6.49 -3.74
C PHE A 102 -16.88 -7.27 -3.33
N GLY A 103 -18.07 -6.74 -3.61
CA GLY A 103 -19.33 -7.46 -3.38
C GLY A 103 -19.58 -8.50 -4.47
N ASP A 104 -20.56 -9.36 -4.20
CA ASP A 104 -20.92 -10.45 -5.11
C ASP A 104 -21.50 -9.90 -6.43
N ASP A 105 -21.07 -10.48 -7.55
CA ASP A 105 -21.58 -10.14 -8.87
C ASP A 105 -23.00 -10.68 -9.07
N ILE A 106 -23.83 -9.91 -9.77
CA ILE A 106 -25.17 -10.35 -10.16
C ILE A 106 -25.08 -11.00 -11.55
N GLY A 107 -24.82 -12.30 -11.59
CA GLY A 107 -24.84 -13.10 -12.83
C GLY A 107 -23.54 -13.83 -13.17
N GLY A 108 -22.46 -13.61 -12.39
CA GLY A 108 -21.17 -14.29 -12.54
C GLY A 108 -20.18 -13.54 -13.42
#